data_AF-A0A2R8BPT3-F1
#
_entry.id   AF-A0A2R8BPT3-F1
#
_cell.length_a   1.000
_cell.length_b   1.000
_cell.length_c   1.000
_cell.angle_alpha   90.00
_cell.angle_beta   90.00
_cell.angle_gamma   90.00
#
_symmetry.space_group_name_H-M   'P 1'
#
loop_
_entity.id
_entity.type
_entity.pdbx_description
1 polymer ?
#
loop_
_entity_poly.entity_id
_entity_poly.type
_entity_poly.pdbx_seq_one_letter_code
_entity_poly.pdbx_strand_id
1 'polypeptide(L)'
;MTHIKTASLEDIRAMHSRGEVKAPAKDTTEIDLPDGFWDDAEPQAPKVKKQINLRVDPDIIDFFKAQGSGHLTRMHAVLRSYVDAKKDRDVS
;
A
#
# COMPACT_ATOMS: atom_id res chain seq x y z
N MET A 1 6.45 11.24 7.56
CA MET A 1 7.41 11.50 6.46
C MET A 1 6.92 10.76 5.23
N THR A 2 6.53 11.50 4.19
CA THR A 2 6.03 10.93 2.93
C THR A 2 7.24 10.52 2.10
N HIS A 3 7.56 9.23 2.01
CA HIS A 3 8.65 8.73 1.17
C HIS A 3 8.23 8.58 -0.30
N ILE A 4 7.50 9.57 -0.83
CA ILE A 4 7.31 9.68 -2.27
C ILE A 4 8.56 10.40 -2.78
N LYS A 5 9.46 9.64 -3.43
CA LYS A 5 10.65 10.20 -4.06
C LYS A 5 10.23 10.81 -5.39
N THR A 6 10.22 12.13 -5.47
CA THR A 6 10.11 12.83 -6.75
C THR A 6 11.49 12.76 -7.42
N ALA A 7 11.60 12.10 -8.56
CA ALA A 7 12.83 12.01 -9.34
C ALA A 7 12.53 12.43 -10.78
N SER A 8 13.44 13.18 -11.40
CA SER A 8 13.33 13.48 -12.83
C SER A 8 13.69 12.25 -13.66
N LEU A 9 13.30 12.24 -14.94
CA LEU A 9 13.69 11.18 -15.88
C LEU A 9 15.21 11.03 -15.97
N GLU A 10 15.94 12.15 -15.87
CA GLU A 10 17.40 12.17 -15.90
C GLU A 10 17.99 11.53 -14.64
N ASP A 11 17.42 11.82 -13.47
CA ASP A 11 17.83 11.19 -12.21
C ASP A 11 17.64 9.67 -12.24
N ILE A 12 16.51 9.20 -12.77
CA ILE A 12 16.21 7.76 -12.89
C ILE A 12 17.22 7.08 -13.81
N ARG A 13 17.55 7.70 -14.95
CA ARG A 13 18.55 7.17 -15.90
C ARG A 13 19.96 7.16 -15.30
N ALA A 14 20.32 8.20 -14.55
CA ALA A 14 21.60 8.28 -13.86
C ALA A 14 21.69 7.25 -12.72
N MET A 15 20.60 6.97 -12.00
CA MET A 15 20.55 5.88 -11.01
C MET A 15 20.76 4.52 -11.67
N HIS A 16 20.17 4.30 -12.85
CA HIS A 16 20.38 3.07 -13.62
C HIS A 16 21.84 2.91 -14.04
N SER A 17 22.50 3.97 -14.53
CA SER A 17 23.92 3.90 -14.93
C SER A 17 24.87 3.69 -13.75
N ARG A 18 24.50 4.15 -12.55
CA ARG A 18 25.24 3.88 -11.29
C ARG A 18 24.96 2.51 -10.66
N GLY A 19 24.10 1.69 -11.28
CA GLY A 19 23.75 0.35 -10.77
C GLY A 19 22.84 0.37 -9.53
N GLU A 20 22.18 1.50 -9.26
CA GLU A 20 21.29 1.68 -8.10
C GLU A 20 19.85 1.19 -8.36
N VAL A 21 19.56 0.74 -9.59
CA VAL A 21 18.25 0.21 -10.00
C VAL A 21 18.31 -1.31 -10.00
N LYS A 22 17.39 -1.94 -9.25
CA LYS A 22 17.25 -3.40 -9.23
C LYS A 22 16.50 -3.87 -10.47
N ALA A 23 17.17 -4.61 -11.35
CA ALA A 23 16.51 -5.29 -12.45
C ALA A 23 15.48 -6.32 -11.93
N PRO A 24 14.41 -6.58 -12.69
CA PRO A 24 13.49 -7.68 -12.37
C PRO A 24 14.26 -9.01 -12.29
N ALA A 25 13.77 -9.94 -11.47
CA ALA A 25 14.37 -11.27 -11.37
C ALA A 25 14.28 -12.00 -12.73
N LYS A 26 15.21 -12.91 -12.98
CA LYS A 26 15.28 -13.66 -14.25
C LYS A 26 13.99 -14.44 -14.56
N ASP A 27 13.26 -14.85 -13.52
CA ASP A 27 12.01 -15.61 -13.60
C ASP A 27 10.75 -14.71 -13.58
N THR A 28 10.91 -13.40 -13.84
CA THR A 28 9.75 -12.50 -13.90
C THR A 28 9.00 -12.73 -15.20
N THR A 29 7.72 -13.09 -15.12
CA THR A 29 6.83 -13.18 -16.26
C THR A 29 6.69 -11.81 -16.91
N GLU A 30 7.07 -11.72 -18.19
CA GLU A 30 6.77 -10.54 -19.00
C GLU A 30 5.26 -10.53 -19.30
N ILE A 31 4.59 -9.43 -18.97
CA ILE A 31 3.16 -9.24 -19.23
C ILE A 31 3.07 -8.28 -20.41
N ASP A 32 2.57 -8.79 -21.54
CA ASP A 32 2.21 -7.96 -22.68
C ASP A 32 0.92 -7.21 -22.35
N LEU A 33 1.01 -5.88 -22.23
CA LEU A 33 -0.14 -5.02 -21.97
C LEU A 33 -0.68 -4.52 -23.32
N PRO A 34 -1.97 -4.72 -23.61
CA PRO A 34 -2.54 -4.32 -24.89
C PRO A 34 -2.52 -2.79 -25.06
N ASP A 35 -2.56 -2.34 -26.31
CA ASP A 35 -2.77 -0.92 -26.63
C ASP A 35 -4.05 -0.40 -25.95
N GLY A 36 -3.95 0.77 -25.32
CA GLY A 36 -5.06 1.39 -24.59
C GLY A 36 -5.31 0.85 -23.17
N PHE A 37 -4.47 -0.04 -22.64
CA PHE A 37 -4.60 -0.57 -21.27
C PHE A 37 -4.74 0.54 -20.19
N TRP A 38 -4.12 1.70 -20.41
CA TRP A 38 -4.15 2.83 -19.48
C TRP A 38 -5.19 3.91 -19.81
N ASP A 39 -6.02 3.75 -20.85
CA ASP A 39 -6.93 4.80 -21.32
C ASP A 39 -8.00 5.17 -20.27
N ASP A 40 -8.49 4.17 -19.54
CA ASP A 40 -9.48 4.34 -18.46
C ASP A 40 -8.85 4.32 -17.05
N ALA A 41 -7.52 4.36 -16.96
CA ALA A 41 -6.85 4.24 -15.67
C ALA A 41 -7.03 5.51 -14.83
N GLU A 42 -7.83 5.41 -13.77
CA GLU A 42 -8.03 6.51 -12.83
C GLU A 42 -6.84 6.64 -11.85
N PRO A 43 -6.19 7.82 -11.76
CA PRO A 43 -5.15 8.06 -10.77
C PRO A 43 -5.73 7.98 -9.34
N GLN A 44 -5.45 6.89 -8.63
CA GLN A 44 -5.77 6.81 -7.20
C GLN A 44 -4.69 7.51 -6.38
N ALA A 45 -5.05 8.62 -5.74
CA ALA A 45 -4.19 9.23 -4.74
C ALA A 45 -3.93 8.24 -3.59
N PRO A 46 -2.68 8.11 -3.10
CA PRO A 46 -2.39 7.22 -1.99
C PRO A 46 -3.20 7.66 -0.76
N LYS A 47 -4.02 6.75 -0.23
CA LYS A 47 -4.76 7.00 1.01
C LYS A 47 -3.78 7.08 2.17
N VAL A 48 -3.42 8.30 2.56
CA VAL A 48 -2.53 8.53 3.71
C VAL A 48 -3.29 8.17 4.99
N LYS A 49 -2.80 7.15 5.70
CA LYS A 49 -3.31 6.81 7.03
C LYS A 49 -3.04 7.99 7.97
N LYS A 50 -4.06 8.45 8.68
CA LYS A 50 -3.88 9.46 9.73
C LYS A 50 -3.28 8.78 10.96
N GLN A 51 -2.18 9.32 11.46
CA GLN A 51 -1.60 8.89 12.74
C GLN A 51 -2.47 9.46 13.86
N ILE A 52 -3.02 8.58 14.69
CA ILE A 52 -3.85 8.93 15.84
C ILE A 52 -3.35 8.20 17.08
N ASN A 53 -3.59 8.77 18.26
CA ASN A 53 -3.44 8.07 19.53
C ASN A 53 -4.79 7.45 19.91
N LEU A 54 -4.88 6.12 19.87
CA LEU A 54 -6.08 5.36 20.24
C LEU A 54 -5.76 4.47 21.44
N ARG A 55 -6.65 4.43 22.43
CA ARG A 55 -6.60 3.43 23.50
C ARG A 55 -7.35 2.19 23.05
N VAL A 56 -6.71 1.04 23.21
CA VAL A 56 -7.24 -0.29 22.88
C VAL A 56 -6.96 -1.18 24.08
N ASP A 57 -7.86 -2.12 24.36
CA ASP A 57 -7.68 -3.04 25.48
C ASP A 57 -6.42 -3.90 25.29
N PRO A 58 -5.72 -4.26 26.39
CA PRO A 58 -4.44 -4.95 26.33
C PRO A 58 -4.50 -6.30 25.61
N ASP A 59 -5.57 -7.06 25.86
CA ASP A 59 -5.80 -8.40 25.28
C ASP A 59 -5.94 -8.34 23.75
N ILE A 60 -6.61 -7.32 23.23
CA ILE A 60 -6.73 -7.08 21.79
C ILE A 60 -5.34 -6.79 21.20
N ILE A 61 -4.55 -5.92 21.83
CA ILE A 61 -3.20 -5.60 21.36
C ILE A 61 -2.32 -6.86 21.34
N ASP A 62 -2.38 -7.66 22.40
CA ASP A 62 -1.57 -8.87 22.54
C ASP A 62 -1.96 -9.95 21.51
N PHE A 63 -3.26 -10.11 21.23
CA PHE A 63 -3.75 -11.00 20.16
C PHE A 63 -3.16 -10.64 18.79
N PHE A 64 -3.11 -9.35 18.44
CA PHE A 64 -2.53 -8.94 17.16
C PHE A 64 -1.01 -9.03 17.16
N LYS A 65 -0.34 -8.68 18.26
CA LYS A 65 1.12 -8.79 18.41
C LYS A 65 1.62 -10.22 18.26
N ALA A 66 0.90 -11.21 18.78
CA ALA A 66 1.23 -12.63 18.65
C ALA A 66 1.38 -13.09 17.18
N GLN A 67 0.77 -12.37 16.24
CA GLN A 67 0.81 -12.68 14.80
C GLN A 67 2.05 -12.06 14.10
N GLY A 68 2.93 -11.35 14.81
CA GLY A 68 4.19 -10.80 14.29
C GLY A 68 4.16 -9.33 13.85
N SER A 69 5.18 -8.92 13.09
CA SER A 69 5.49 -7.51 12.76
C SER A 69 4.37 -6.75 12.02
N GLY A 70 3.47 -7.47 11.33
CA GLY A 70 2.31 -6.90 10.64
C GLY A 70 1.07 -6.64 11.51
N HIS A 71 1.19 -6.67 12.83
CA HIS A 71 0.04 -6.63 13.75
C HIS A 71 -0.85 -5.38 13.56
N LEU A 72 -0.26 -4.19 13.41
CA LEU A 72 -1.01 -2.95 13.16
C LEU A 72 -1.73 -2.97 11.80
N THR A 73 -1.10 -3.55 10.77
CA THR A 73 -1.72 -3.66 9.44
C THR A 73 -2.93 -4.58 9.48
N ARG A 74 -2.85 -5.71 10.19
CA ARG A 74 -3.97 -6.64 10.37
C ARG A 74 -5.10 -6.02 11.20
N MET A 75 -4.76 -5.37 12.32
CA MET A 75 -5.74 -4.64 13.14
C MET A 75 -6.47 -3.58 12.31
N HIS A 76 -5.74 -2.81 11.49
CA HIS A 76 -6.33 -1.82 10.59
C HIS A 76 -7.25 -2.46 9.53
N ALA A 77 -6.90 -3.63 8.99
CA ALA A 77 -7.74 -4.34 8.03
C ALA A 77 -9.08 -4.75 8.66
N VAL A 78 -9.06 -5.29 9.89
CA VAL A 78 -10.28 -5.64 10.63
C VAL A 78 -11.18 -4.42 10.87
N LEU A 79 -10.59 -3.30 11.32
CA LEU A 79 -11.32 -2.05 11.50
C LEU A 79 -11.94 -1.55 10.19
N ARG A 80 -11.23 -1.68 9.07
CA ARG A 80 -11.74 -1.30 7.75
C ARG A 80 -12.94 -2.14 7.36
N SER A 81 -12.83 -3.47 7.44
CA SER A 81 -13.91 -4.40 7.12
C SER A 81 -15.16 -4.14 7.96
N TYR A 82 -15.00 -3.82 9.25
CA TYR A 82 -16.13 -3.45 10.10
C TYR A 82 -16.82 -2.17 9.62
N VAL A 83 -16.06 -1.12 9.28
CA VAL A 83 -16.61 0.14 8.77
C VAL A 83 -17.33 -0.06 7.43
N ASP A 84 -16.76 -0.85 6.53
CA ASP A 84 -17.39 -1.18 5.23
C ASP A 84 -18.72 -1.89 5.42
N ALA A 85 -18.73 -2.97 6.22
CA ALA A 85 -19.94 -3.72 6.51
C ALA A 85 -21.03 -2.87 7.20
N LYS A 86 -20.64 -1.89 8.02
CA LYS A 86 -21.58 -0.97 8.66
C LYS A 86 -22.12 0.09 7.71
N LYS A 87 -21.30 0.59 6.76
CA LYS A 87 -21.74 1.56 5.77
C LYS A 87 -22.71 0.95 4.77
N ASP A 88 -22.44 -0.26 4.29
CA ASP A 88 -23.32 -0.94 3.33
C ASP A 88 -24.72 -1.20 3.91
N ARG A 89 -24.80 -1.42 5.23
CA ARG A 89 -26.07 -1.60 5.95
C ARG A 89 -26.86 -0.32 6.19
N ASP A 90 -26.20 0.84 6.18
CA ASP A 90 -26.84 2.16 6.42
C ASP A 90 -27.37 2.77 5.11
N VAL A 91 -26.89 2.26 3.98
CA VAL A 91 -27.27 2.67 2.61
C VAL A 91 -28.39 1.76 2.04
N SER A 92 -28.93 0.83 2.83
CA SER A 92 -30.12 0.01 2.51
C SER A 92 -31.30 0.37 3.39
#